data_AF-A0A7N0VMI3-F1
#
_entry.id   AF-A0A7N0VMI3-F1
#
_cell.length_a   1.000
_cell.length_b   1.000
_cell.length_c   1.000
_cell.angle_alpha   90.00
_cell.angle_beta   90.00
_cell.angle_gamma   90.00
#
_symmetry.space_group_name_H-M   'P 1'
#
loop_
_entity.id
_entity.type
_entity.pdbx_description
1 polymer ?
#
loop_
_entity_poly.entity_id
_entity_poly.type
_entity_poly.pdbx_seq_one_letter_code
_entity_poly.pdbx_strand_id
1 'polypeptide(L)'
;MQSETFTLDDIFDLEVFKMLKLNEFVFTKYQYSVLEVNQTSYENCVEADFITNITRGGRDVFQLNNSRPYYFISGYGQCWGGVKLAINVEDIPPPQPSPPKSAATSVESQVSTLLMMFLIWAFIPHLS
;
A
#
# COMPACT_ATOMS: atom_id res chain seq x y z
N MET A 1 7.75 15.32 -0.45
CA MET A 1 7.36 14.24 0.48
C MET A 1 6.67 13.17 -0.36
N GLN A 2 7.16 11.94 -0.37
CA GLN A 2 6.42 10.80 -0.96
C GLN A 2 5.45 10.30 0.11
N SER A 3 4.18 10.65 -0.03
CA SER A 3 3.09 10.06 0.75
C SER A 3 2.48 8.91 -0.03
N GLU A 4 2.10 7.85 0.67
CA GLU A 4 1.30 6.76 0.10
C GLU A 4 -0.18 7.05 0.32
N THR A 5 -1.02 6.67 -0.64
CA THR A 5 -2.48 6.78 -0.50
C THR A 5 -3.05 5.44 -0.06
N PHE A 6 -3.89 5.47 0.97
CA PHE A 6 -4.60 4.32 1.52
C PHE A 6 -6.10 4.63 1.64
N THR A 7 -6.95 3.61 1.69
CA THR A 7 -8.38 3.73 1.95
C THR A 7 -8.74 3.32 3.39
N LEU A 8 -9.94 3.67 3.84
CA LEU A 8 -10.41 3.37 5.20
C LEU A 8 -10.51 1.88 5.54
N ASP A 9 -10.64 1.02 4.54
CA ASP A 9 -10.68 -0.44 4.67
C ASP A 9 -9.30 -1.09 4.65
N ASP A 10 -8.24 -0.32 4.39
CA ASP A 10 -6.89 -0.84 4.40
C ASP A 10 -6.40 -1.12 5.83
N ILE A 11 -5.74 -2.27 5.94
CA ILE A 11 -5.03 -2.67 7.15
C ILE A 11 -3.58 -2.20 7.03
N PHE A 12 -3.16 -1.36 7.97
CA PHE A 12 -1.78 -0.98 8.13
C PHE A 12 -1.14 -1.78 9.27
N ASP A 13 -0.05 -2.47 9.00
CA ASP A 13 0.70 -3.21 10.02
C ASP A 13 2.21 -3.12 9.80
N LEU A 14 2.95 -3.82 10.66
CA LEU A 14 4.40 -3.93 10.57
C LEU A 14 4.91 -4.53 9.27
N GLU A 15 4.17 -5.44 8.64
CA GLU A 15 4.58 -6.04 7.36
C GLU A 15 4.41 -5.01 6.23
N VAL A 16 3.30 -4.28 6.22
CA VAL A 16 3.07 -3.17 5.28
C VAL A 16 4.14 -2.09 5.45
N PHE A 17 4.43 -1.66 6.68
CA PHE A 17 5.50 -0.68 6.93
C PHE A 17 6.88 -1.18 6.48
N LYS A 18 7.18 -2.47 6.71
CA LYS A 18 8.41 -3.09 6.21
C LYS A 18 8.52 -3.04 4.70
N MET A 19 7.46 -3.42 4.00
CA MET A 19 7.44 -3.43 2.54
C MET A 19 7.59 -2.03 1.96
N LEU A 20 6.98 -1.02 2.58
CA LEU A 20 7.00 0.35 2.06
C LEU A 20 8.28 1.14 2.33
N LYS A 21 9.04 0.81 3.39
CA LYS A 21 10.17 1.66 3.84
C LYS A 21 11.42 0.92 4.28
N LEU A 22 11.35 -0.37 4.64
CA LEU A 22 12.49 -1.10 5.23
C LEU A 22 13.17 -2.06 4.26
N ASN A 23 12.76 -2.13 2.98
CA ASN A 23 13.48 -2.96 2.00
C ASN A 23 14.95 -2.52 1.80
N GLU A 24 15.27 -1.26 2.15
CA GLU A 24 16.65 -0.74 2.14
C GLU A 24 17.41 -0.95 3.48
N PHE A 25 16.73 -1.29 4.58
CA PHE A 25 17.31 -1.36 5.93
C PHE A 25 16.96 -2.68 6.61
N VAL A 26 17.97 -3.50 6.92
CA VAL A 26 17.83 -4.83 7.56
C VAL A 26 16.93 -4.75 8.80
N PHE A 27 15.74 -5.38 8.72
CA PHE A 27 14.74 -5.39 9.78
C PHE A 27 15.02 -6.48 10.82
N THR A 28 15.42 -6.09 12.03
CA THR A 28 15.52 -6.96 13.19
C THR A 28 14.34 -6.68 14.10
N LYS A 29 13.48 -7.67 14.36
CA LYS A 29 12.20 -7.52 15.11
C LYS A 29 12.29 -6.90 16.52
N TYR A 30 13.50 -6.79 17.07
CA TYR A 30 13.77 -6.21 18.38
C TYR A 30 14.32 -4.77 18.34
N GLN A 31 14.60 -4.24 17.14
CA GLN A 31 15.28 -2.95 16.96
C GLN A 31 14.42 -1.85 16.33
N TYR A 32 13.14 -2.14 16.06
CA TYR A 32 12.26 -1.17 15.40
C TYR A 32 10.90 -1.17 16.11
N SER A 33 10.52 0.00 16.59
CA SER A 33 9.13 0.33 16.93
C SER A 33 8.54 1.19 15.82
N VAL A 34 7.25 1.01 15.54
CA VAL A 34 6.49 1.89 14.64
C VAL A 34 5.59 2.75 15.52
N LEU A 35 5.80 4.06 15.45
CA LEU A 35 5.11 5.07 16.25
C LEU A 35 4.27 5.95 15.32
N GLU A 36 2.98 6.05 15.61
CA GLU A 36 2.11 7.09 15.04
C GLU A 36 2.43 8.42 15.74
N VAL A 37 2.68 9.47 14.97
CA VAL A 37 3.08 10.79 15.47
C VAL A 37 2.35 11.92 14.74
N ASN A 38 2.50 13.14 15.23
CA ASN A 38 2.01 14.35 14.56
C ASN A 38 2.93 14.74 13.39
N GLN A 39 2.47 15.61 12.50
CA GLN A 39 3.28 16.10 11.38
C GLN A 39 4.61 16.73 11.84
N THR A 40 4.59 17.61 12.83
CA THR A 40 5.81 18.25 13.36
C THR A 40 6.80 17.22 13.90
N SER A 41 6.30 16.21 14.62
CA SER A 41 7.12 15.12 15.17
C SER A 41 7.67 14.22 14.07
N TYR A 42 6.94 14.03 12.97
CA TYR A 42 7.41 13.31 11.78
C TYR A 42 8.52 14.05 11.03
N GLU A 43 8.43 15.38 10.94
CA GLU A 43 9.44 16.22 10.31
C GLU A 43 10.73 16.27 11.13
N ASN A 44 10.59 16.38 12.45
CA ASN A 44 11.72 16.50 13.39
C ASN A 44 12.15 15.17 14.01
N CYS A 45 11.53 14.05 13.62
CA CYS A 45 11.79 12.72 14.17
C CYS A 45 11.73 12.66 15.71
N VAL A 46 10.69 13.25 16.30
CA VAL A 46 10.46 13.26 17.76
C VAL A 46 9.71 12.00 18.16
N GLU A 47 10.39 11.11 18.88
CA GLU A 47 9.81 9.84 19.34
C GLU A 47 9.06 9.96 20.67
N ALA A 48 9.36 10.97 21.51
CA ALA A 48 8.81 11.06 22.87
C ALA A 48 7.30 11.37 22.91
N ASP A 49 6.81 12.14 21.94
CA ASP A 49 5.42 12.63 21.88
C ASP A 49 4.58 11.81 20.88
N PHE A 50 4.74 10.49 20.89
CA PHE A 50 3.97 9.62 20.01
C PHE A 50 2.50 9.53 20.44
N ILE A 51 1.60 9.45 19.46
CA ILE A 51 0.16 9.25 19.67
C ILE A 51 -0.09 7.78 20.03
N THR A 52 0.38 6.87 19.17
CA THR A 52 0.13 5.44 19.29
C THR A 52 1.41 4.66 19.00
N ASN A 53 1.78 3.73 19.89
CA ASN A 53 2.78 2.72 19.57
C ASN A 53 2.09 1.49 18.97
N ILE A 54 2.37 1.25 17.69
CA ILE A 54 1.79 0.18 16.88
C ILE A 54 2.45 -1.16 17.24
N THR A 55 3.77 -1.20 17.34
CA THR A 55 4.58 -2.36 17.76
C THR A 55 4.43 -2.68 19.25
N ARG A 56 3.45 -3.49 19.63
CA ARG A 56 3.28 -4.00 21.00
C ARG A 56 3.62 -5.48 21.16
N GLY A 57 3.75 -6.24 20.07
CA GLY A 57 4.04 -7.68 20.14
C GLY A 57 4.35 -8.37 18.81
N GLY A 58 4.34 -7.67 17.68
CA GLY A 58 4.85 -8.19 16.39
C GLY A 58 3.79 -8.71 15.42
N ARG A 59 2.50 -8.63 15.76
CA ARG A 59 1.34 -8.86 14.86
C ARG A 59 0.23 -7.83 15.09
N ASP A 60 0.63 -6.62 15.42
CA ASP A 60 -0.31 -5.56 15.73
C ASP A 60 -0.80 -4.96 14.41
N VAL A 61 -2.12 -5.09 14.19
CA VAL A 61 -2.84 -4.53 13.05
C VAL A 61 -3.42 -3.19 13.46
N PHE A 62 -3.17 -2.16 12.67
CA PHE A 62 -3.73 -0.82 12.85
C PHE A 62 -4.72 -0.51 11.71
N GLN A 63 -5.96 -0.25 12.07
CA GLN A 63 -7.02 0.10 11.10
C GLN A 63 -7.08 1.62 10.93
N LEU A 64 -7.13 2.06 9.67
CA LEU A 64 -7.18 3.46 9.30
C LEU A 64 -8.64 3.93 9.33
N ASN A 65 -9.12 4.30 10.52
CA ASN A 65 -10.55 4.56 10.72
C ASN A 65 -11.06 5.93 10.22
N ASN A 66 -10.17 6.86 9.85
CA ASN A 66 -10.57 8.21 9.45
C ASN A 66 -9.81 8.66 8.20
N SER A 67 -10.51 9.36 7.28
CA SER A 67 -9.91 9.98 6.10
C SER A 67 -9.08 11.20 6.52
N ARG A 68 -7.83 10.96 6.91
CA ARG A 68 -6.89 11.99 7.37
C ARG A 68 -5.44 11.60 7.03
N PRO A 69 -4.51 12.55 7.08
CA PRO A 69 -3.09 12.22 7.07
C PRO A 69 -2.67 11.52 8.35
N TYR A 70 -1.97 10.40 8.21
CA TYR A 70 -1.28 9.68 9.28
C TYR A 70 0.22 9.73 9.05
N TYR A 71 0.97 9.92 10.14
CA TYR A 71 2.42 9.97 10.09
C TYR A 71 3.00 8.90 11.00
N PHE A 72 3.86 8.06 10.42
CA PHE A 72 4.52 6.96 11.11
C PHE A 72 6.03 7.14 11.03
N ILE A 73 6.70 6.94 12.16
CA ILE A 73 8.16 6.93 12.24
C ILE A 73 8.64 5.63 12.85
N SER A 74 9.83 5.19 12.46
CA SER A 74 10.54 4.17 13.24
C SER A 74 11.14 4.79 14.49
N GLY A 75 11.06 4.11 15.62
CA GLY A 75 11.83 4.48 16.81
C GLY A 75 13.32 4.14 16.71
N TYR A 76 14.04 4.41 17.80
CA TYR A 76 15.48 4.14 17.97
C TYR A 76 16.39 4.93 17.01
N GLY A 77 16.00 6.16 16.63
CA GLY A 77 16.80 7.08 15.84
C GLY A 77 16.81 6.82 14.33
N GLN A 78 16.16 5.76 13.87
CA GLN A 78 16.15 5.35 12.45
C GLN A 78 15.26 6.23 11.56
N CYS A 79 14.42 7.08 12.17
CA CYS A 79 13.61 8.07 11.44
C CYS A 79 14.46 9.00 10.56
N TRP A 80 15.64 9.42 11.06
CA TRP A 80 16.59 10.23 10.29
C TRP A 80 17.28 9.46 9.16
N GLY A 81 17.33 8.14 9.26
CA GLY A 81 17.78 7.24 8.20
C GLY A 81 16.78 7.09 7.05
N GLY A 82 15.63 7.79 7.10
CA GLY A 82 14.59 7.72 6.07
C GLY A 82 13.50 6.68 6.35
N VAL A 83 13.57 5.99 7.50
CA VAL A 83 12.58 5.01 7.92
C VAL A 83 11.37 5.72 8.55
N LYS A 84 10.60 6.37 7.70
CA LYS A 84 9.35 7.05 8.07
C LYS A 84 8.36 7.06 6.92
N LEU A 85 7.08 7.04 7.22
CA LEU A 85 6.00 6.94 6.26
C LEU A 85 4.92 7.99 6.55
N ALA A 86 4.54 8.74 5.52
CA ALA A 86 3.33 9.56 5.55
C ALA A 86 2.27 8.86 4.71
N ILE A 87 1.09 8.65 5.28
CA ILE A 87 -0.06 8.07 4.60
C ILE A 87 -1.15 9.12 4.53
N ASN A 88 -1.77 9.28 3.36
CA ASN A 88 -3.02 10.00 3.24
C ASN A 88 -4.15 8.99 3.10
N VAL A 89 -5.09 9.00 4.04
CA VAL A 89 -6.26 8.14 3.98
C VAL A 89 -7.40 8.90 3.33
N GLU A 90 -8.00 8.29 2.31
CA GLU A 90 -9.12 8.86 1.58
C GLU A 90 -10.41 8.07 1.86
N ASP A 91 -11.54 8.78 1.87
CA ASP A 91 -12.85 8.17 1.86
C ASP A 91 -13.07 7.41 0.55
N ILE A 92 -13.55 6.18 0.64
CA ILE A 92 -14.02 5.45 -0.53
C ILE A 92 -15.27 6.17 -1.03
N PRO A 93 -15.30 6.72 -2.25
CA PRO A 93 -16.52 7.25 -2.79
C PRO A 93 -17.55 6.11 -2.83
N PRO A 94 -18.83 6.35 -2.45
CA PRO A 94 -19.85 5.32 -2.52
C PRO A 94 -19.88 4.74 -3.94
N PRO A 95 -20.02 3.41 -4.10
CA PRO A 95 -20.07 2.80 -5.42
C PRO A 95 -21.14 3.52 -6.23
N GLN A 96 -20.73 4.13 -7.35
CA GLN A 96 -21.70 4.75 -8.24
C GLN A 96 -22.75 3.69 -8.59
N PRO A 97 -24.05 4.03 -8.53
CA PRO A 97 -25.08 3.09 -8.93
C PRO A 97 -24.76 2.62 -10.34
N SER A 98 -24.67 1.29 -10.51
CA SER A 98 -24.43 0.71 -11.81
C SER A 98 -25.51 1.26 -12.77
N PRO A 99 -25.15 1.76 -13.96
CA PRO A 99 -26.15 2.16 -14.93
C PRO A 99 -27.12 0.98 -15.14
N PRO A 100 -28.44 1.22 -15.24
CA PRO A 100 -29.38 0.14 -15.44
C PRO A 100 -28.95 -0.66 -16.67
N LYS A 101 -28.76 -1.98 -16.49
CA LYS A 101 -28.58 -2.94 -17.57
C LYS A 101 -29.78 -2.85 -18.50
N SER A 102 -29.73 -1.97 -19.50
CA SER A 102 -30.52 -2.17 -20.70
C SER A 102 -29.98 -3.43 -21.35
N ALA A 103 -30.86 -4.42 -21.47
CA ALA A 103 -30.60 -5.66 -22.18
C ALA A 103 -30.24 -5.35 -23.63
N ALA A 104 -28.95 -5.23 -23.92
CA ALA A 104 -28.40 -5.39 -25.25
C ALA A 104 -27.62 -6.70 -25.25
N THR A 105 -28.32 -7.77 -25.61
CA THR A 105 -27.69 -9.00 -26.05
C THR A 105 -26.82 -8.65 -27.25
N SER A 106 -25.50 -8.63 -27.08
CA SER A 106 -24.59 -8.85 -28.20
C SER A 106 -23.50 -9.77 -27.73
N VAL A 107 -23.43 -10.87 -28.46
CA VAL A 107 -22.65 -12.06 -28.23
C VAL A 107 -21.18 -11.72 -28.50
N GLU A 108 -20.28 -12.47 -27.86
CA GLU A 108 -19.02 -12.90 -28.49
C GLU A 108 -17.85 -11.89 -28.53
N SER A 109 -17.08 -11.87 -27.44
CA SER A 109 -15.66 -11.49 -27.50
C SER A 109 -14.80 -12.53 -26.76
N GLN A 110 -15.02 -13.81 -27.06
CA GLN A 110 -14.17 -14.93 -26.61
C GLN A 110 -13.41 -15.58 -27.77
N VAL A 111 -13.63 -15.14 -29.02
CA VAL A 111 -13.00 -15.74 -30.22
C VAL A 111 -11.71 -15.00 -30.64
N SER A 112 -11.50 -13.77 -30.14
CA SER A 112 -10.40 -12.91 -30.62
C SER A 112 -9.01 -13.26 -30.04
N THR A 113 -8.94 -13.92 -28.88
CA THR A 113 -7.64 -14.32 -28.29
C THR A 113 -7.09 -15.62 -28.87
N LEU A 114 -7.94 -16.55 -29.34
CA LEU A 114 -7.48 -17.83 -29.90
C LEU A 114 -6.90 -17.68 -31.31
N LEU A 115 -7.39 -16.74 -32.10
CA LEU A 115 -6.94 -16.52 -33.49
C LEU A 115 -5.52 -15.92 -33.57
N MET A 116 -5.11 -15.14 -32.57
CA MET A 116 -3.74 -14.59 -32.48
C MET A 116 -2.70 -15.67 -32.14
N MET A 117 -3.05 -16.70 -31.37
CA MET A 117 -2.08 -17.73 -30.95
C MET A 117 -1.77 -18.76 -32.06
N PHE A 118 -2.62 -18.88 -33.09
CA PHE A 118 -2.36 -19.72 -34.26
C PHE A 118 -1.49 -19.06 -35.34
N LEU A 119 -1.42 -17.72 -35.40
CA LEU A 119 -0.59 -17.00 -36.38
C LEU A 119 0.89 -16.95 -35.97
N ILE A 120 1.19 -17.03 -34.68
CA ILE A 120 2.57 -16.98 -34.16
C ILE A 120 3.30 -18.32 -34.41
N TRP A 121 2.56 -19.44 -34.49
CA TRP A 121 3.15 -20.75 -34.75
C TRP A 121 3.28 -21.13 -36.24
N ALA A 122 2.63 -20.37 -37.14
CA ALA A 122 2.74 -20.56 -38.59
C ALA A 122 3.87 -19.74 -39.25
N PHE A 123 4.55 -18.85 -38.49
CA PHE A 123 5.62 -17.97 -38.99
C PHE A 123 7.02 -18.27 -38.41
N ILE A 124 7.24 -19.47 -37.84
CA ILE A 124 8.60 -19.97 -37.61
C ILE A 124 8.92 -21.04 -38.66
N PRO A 125 9.31 -20.67 -39.89
CA PRO A 125 10.09 -21.56 -40.72
C PRO A 125 11.49 -21.65 -40.09
N HIS A 126 11.79 -22.80 -39.49
CA HIS A 126 12.99 -23.57 -39.74
C HIS A 126 14.14 -22.80 -40.43
N LEU A 127 15.08 -22.22 -39.65
CA LEU A 127 16.53 -22.39 -39.83
C LEU A 127 17.34 -21.63 -38.75
N SER A 128 17.89 -22.36 -37.79
CA SER A 128 19.35 -22.64 -37.73
C SER A 128 19.66 -23.70 -36.69
#